data_AF-X1AJ17-F1
#
_entry.id   AF-X1AJ17-F1
#
_cell.length_a   1.000
_cell.length_b   1.000
_cell.length_c   1.000
_cell.angle_alpha   90.00
_cell.angle_beta   90.00
_cell.angle_gamma   90.00
#
_symmetry.space_group_name_H-M   'P 1'
#
loop_
_entity.id
_entity.type
_entity.pdbx_description
1 polymer ?
#
loop_
_entity_poly.entity_id
_entity_poly.type
_entity_poly.pdbx_seq_one_letter_code
_entity_poly.pdbx_strand_id
1 'polypeptide(L)' 'MVGAGSISFGPSMFNDIYLSNELDGSTIVLHDINKSKLEMIYELLLVENERSNNKFNLEMTLDRNMAFKNADFI' A
#
# COMPACT_ATOMS: atom_id res chain seq x y z
N MET A 1 -5.47 2.69 1.50
CA MET A 1 -4.92 3.78 0.66
C MET A 1 -5.66 3.86 -0.68
N VAL A 2 -6.31 4.98 -0.96
CA VAL A 2 -7.05 5.23 -2.21
C VAL A 2 -6.23 6.08 -3.18
N GLY A 3 -6.22 5.71 -4.45
CA GLY A 3 -5.43 6.39 -5.48
C GLY A 3 -3.95 5.98 -5.43
N ALA A 4 -3.67 4.75 -5.00
CA ALA A 4 -2.31 4.25 -4.80
C ALA A 4 -1.47 4.20 -6.08
N GLY A 5 -2.09 4.20 -7.27
CA GLY A 5 -1.39 4.28 -8.55
C GLY A 5 -0.80 5.66 -8.87
N SER A 6 -0.96 6.64 -7.96
CA SER A 6 -0.34 7.96 -8.10
C SER A 6 1.15 7.92 -7.77
N ILE A 7 1.99 7.97 -8.81
CA ILE A 7 3.46 8.00 -8.72
C ILE A 7 3.96 9.21 -7.89
N SER A 8 3.19 10.30 -7.84
CA SER A 8 3.55 11.50 -7.08
C SER A 8 3.29 11.38 -5.57
N PHE A 9 2.47 10.43 -5.12
CA PHE A 9 2.08 10.31 -3.71
C PHE A 9 2.53 9.00 -3.07
N GLY A 10 2.50 7.89 -3.82
CA GLY A 10 2.85 6.57 -3.30
C GLY A 10 4.22 6.53 -2.62
N PRO A 11 5.33 6.74 -3.35
CA PRO A 11 6.68 6.52 -2.81
C PRO A 11 7.01 7.32 -1.55
N SER A 12 6.62 8.59 -1.47
CA SER A 12 6.87 9.41 -0.27
C SER A 12 6.05 8.95 0.92
N MET A 13 4.77 8.63 0.72
CA MET A 13 3.89 8.16 1.79
C MET A 13 4.32 6.78 2.31
N PHE A 14 4.84 5.91 1.42
CA PHE A 14 5.40 4.63 1.84
C PHE A 14 6.65 4.78 2.70
N ASN A 15 7.57 5.68 2.32
CA ASN A 15 8.75 5.93 3.13
C ASN A 15 8.37 6.36 4.56
N ASP A 16 7.37 7.24 4.69
CA ASP A 16 6.86 7.66 6.00
C ASP A 16 6.30 6.47 6.81
N ILE A 17 5.56 5.56 6.16
CA ILE A 17 5.02 4.37 6.82
C ILE A 17 6.13 3.40 7.25
N TYR A 18 7.14 3.13 6.41
CA TYR A 18 8.25 2.22 6.75
C TYR A 18 9.13 2.74 7.89
N LEU A 19 9.22 4.06 8.06
CA LEU A 19 9.94 4.70 9.17
C LEU A 19 9.17 4.63 10.50
N SER A 20 7.86 4.36 10.47
CA SER A 20 7.07 4.13 11.67
C SER A 20 7.18 2.69 12.14
N ASN A 21 7.52 2.49 13.42
CA ASN A 21 7.46 1.17 14.05
C ASN A 21 6.08 0.87 14.67
N GLU A 22 5.22 1.89 14.83
CA GLU A 22 3.88 1.71 15.42
C GLU A 22 2.93 0.98 14.48
N LEU A 23 3.23 0.98 13.18
CA LEU A 23 2.43 0.36 12.15
C LEU A 23 2.93 -1.04 11.75
N ASP A 24 4.05 -1.52 12.32
CA ASP A 24 4.60 -2.83 12.00
C ASP A 24 3.56 -3.94 12.22
N GLY A 25 3.46 -4.86 11.26
CA GLY A 25 2.46 -5.93 11.23
C GLY A 25 1.08 -5.52 10.71
N SER A 26 0.86 -4.25 10.36
CA SER A 26 -0.40 -3.79 9.78
C SER A 26 -0.63 -4.33 8.37
N THR A 27 -1.90 -4.37 7.96
CA THR A 27 -2.28 -4.64 6.57
C THR A 27 -2.47 -3.34 5.80
N ILE A 28 -1.73 -3.17 4.71
CA ILE A 28 -1.86 -2.04 3.79
C ILE A 28 -2.58 -2.51 2.54
N VAL A 29 -3.81 -2.03 2.35
CA VAL A 29 -4.61 -2.28 1.16
C VAL A 29 -4.47 -1.11 0.18
N LEU A 30 -3.91 -1.40 -0.99
CA LEU A 30 -3.76 -0.46 -2.09
C LEU A 30 -4.98 -0.52 -3.01
N HIS A 31 -5.57 0.63 -3.27
CA HIS A 31 -6.71 0.73 -4.17
C HIS A 31 -6.47 1.81 -5.23
N ASP A 32 -6.73 1.45 -6.48
CA ASP A 32 -6.82 2.36 -7.62
C ASP A 32 -7.79 1.79 -8.65
N ILE A 33 -8.31 2.65 -9.53
CA ILE A 33 -9.11 2.22 -10.69
C ILE A 33 -8.23 1.83 -11.88
N ASN A 34 -6.99 2.32 -11.93
CA ASN A 34 -6.03 2.00 -12.97
C ASN A 34 -5.18 0.79 -12.57
N LYS A 35 -5.56 -0.38 -13.08
CA LYS A 35 -4.89 -1.66 -12.80
C LYS A 35 -3.38 -1.64 -13.07
N SER A 36 -2.96 -1.17 -14.25
CA SER A 36 -1.54 -1.20 -14.62
C SER A 36 -0.67 -0.34 -13.70
N LYS A 37 -1.18 0.83 -13.29
CA LYS A 37 -0.48 1.67 -12.32
C LYS A 37 -0.46 1.05 -10.92
N LEU A 38 -1.57 0.45 -10.51
CA LEU A 38 -1.67 -0.23 -9.22
C LEU A 38 -0.70 -1.40 -9.11
N GLU A 39 -0.63 -2.24 -10.15
CA GLU A 39 0.28 -3.40 -10.21
C GLU A 39 1.74 -2.95 -10.12
N MET A 40 2.13 -1.92 -10.88
CA MET A 40 3.49 -1.37 -10.83
C MET A 40 3.88 -0.90 -9.42
N ILE A 41 2.98 -0.19 -8.74
CA ILE A 41 3.24 0.30 -7.37
C ILE A 41 3.24 -0.87 -6.37
N TYR A 42 2.34 -1.83 -6.54
CA TYR A 42 2.28 -3.02 -5.68
C TYR A 42 3.56 -3.86 -5.77
N GLU A 43 4.08 -4.09 -6.98
CA GLU A 43 5.36 -4.79 -7.17
C GLU A 43 6.54 -4.05 -6.54
N LEU A 44 6.61 -2.72 -6.72
CA LEU A 44 7.64 -1.91 -6.07
C LEU A 44 7.60 -2.05 -4.55
N LEU A 45 6.40 -2.05 -3.98
CA LEU A 45 6.20 -2.17 -2.54
C LEU A 45 6.55 -3.54 -1.99
N LEU A 46 6.26 -4.61 -2.72
CA LEU A 46 6.67 -5.96 -2.31
C LEU A 46 8.20 -6.00 -2.16
N VAL A 47 8.94 -5.44 -3.12
CA VAL A 47 10.41 -5.39 -3.07
C VAL A 47 10.91 -4.56 -1.88
N GLU A 48 10.31 -3.39 -1.61
CA GLU A 48 10.70 -2.56 -0.47
C GLU A 48 10.32 -3.20 0.88
N ASN A 49 9.20 -3.93 0.93
CA ASN A 49 8.76 -4.65 2.12
C ASN A 49 9.71 -5.80 2.44
N GLU A 50 10.13 -6.56 1.42
CA GLU A 50 11.13 -7.63 1.57
C GLU A 50 12.46 -7.10 2.13
N ARG A 51 12.92 -5.95 1.63
CA ARG A 51 14.12 -5.26 2.14
C ARG A 51 13.97 -4.80 3.60
N SER A 52 12.73 -4.59 4.02
CA SER A 52 12.37 -4.12 5.36
C SER A 52 11.91 -5.25 6.28
N ASN A 53 12.31 -6.51 6.02
CA ASN A 53 11.93 -7.71 6.79
C ASN A 53 10.41 -7.99 6.82
N ASN A 54 9.70 -7.69 5.72
CA ASN A 54 8.26 -7.92 5.58
C ASN A 54 7.44 -7.27 6.70
N LYS A 55 7.75 -6.00 6.99
CA LYS A 55 7.08 -5.20 8.02
C LYS A 55 5.56 -5.15 7.89
N PHE A 56 5.02 -5.18 6.67
CA PHE A 56 3.58 -5.07 6.43
C PHE A 56 3.01 -6.28 5.68
N ASN A 57 1.72 -6.54 5.87
CA ASN A 57 0.94 -7.37 4.95
C ASN A 57 0.40 -6.49 3.82
N LEU A 58 0.77 -6.78 2.57
CA LEU A 58 0.40 -5.95 1.42
C LEU A 58 -0.71 -6.63 0.61
N GLU A 59 -1.76 -5.87 0.31
CA GLU A 59 -2.87 -6.31 -0.54
C GLU A 59 -3.20 -5.23 -1.58
N MET A 60 -3.80 -5.62 -2.71
CA MET A 60 -4.31 -4.67 -3.70
C MET A 60 -5.70 -5.03 -4.20
N THR A 61 -6.50 -4.03 -4.54
CA THR A 61 -7.85 -4.22 -5.07
C THR A 61 -8.28 -3.09 -6.01
N LEU A 62 -9.02 -3.43 -7.06
CA LEU A 62 -9.73 -2.45 -7.90
C LEU A 62 -11.14 -2.12 -7.38
N ASP A 63 -11.61 -2.85 -6.37
CA ASP A 63 -12.90 -2.63 -5.73
C ASP A 63 -12.74 -1.79 -4.46
N ARG A 64 -13.32 -0.59 -4.49
CA ARG A 64 -13.31 0.36 -3.37
C ARG A 64 -13.99 -0.20 -2.12
N ASN A 65 -15.08 -0.96 -2.26
CA ASN A 65 -15.78 -1.51 -1.10
C ASN A 65 -14.91 -2.50 -0.34
N MET A 66 -14.12 -3.30 -1.07
CA MET A 66 -13.14 -4.20 -0.47
C MET A 66 -12.03 -3.40 0.23
N ALA A 67 -11.55 -2.32 -0.37
CA ALA A 67 -10.52 -1.47 0.23
C ALA A 67 -10.93 -0.83 1.57
N PHE A 68 -12.23 -0.56 1.76
CA PHE A 68 -12.74 0.12 2.97
C PHE A 68 -13.17 -0.87 4.05
N LYS A 69 -13.31 -2.14 3.70
CA LYS A 69 -13.81 -3.15 4.62
C LYS A 69 -12.81 -3.34 5.75
N ASN A 70 -13.26 -3.07 6.98
CA ASN A 70 -12.46 -3.16 8.21
C ASN A 70 -11.23 -2.24 8.24
N ALA A 71 -11.21 -1.17 7.43
CA ALA A 71 -10.11 -0.21 7.45
C ALA A 71 -10.20 0.69 8.69
N ASP A 72 -9.13 0.76 9.49
CA ASP A 72 -9.00 1.72 10.58
C ASP A 72 -8.75 3.15 10.05
N PHE A 73 -8.04 3.25 8.93
CA PHE A 73 -7.72 4.49 8.22
C PHE A 73 -7.85 4.29 6.70
N ILE A 74 -8.29 5.32 5.98
CA ILE A 74 -8.50 5.28 4.51
C ILE A 74 -7.59 6.27 3.79
#